data_AF-A0A661DWJ3-F1
#
_entry.id   AF-A0A661DWJ3-F1
#
_cell.length_a   1.000
_cell.length_b   1.000
_cell.length_c   1.000
_cell.angle_alpha   90.00
_cell.angle_beta   90.00
_cell.angle_gamma   90.00
#
_symmetry.space_group_name_H-M   'P 1'
#
loop_
_entity.id
_entity.type
_entity.pdbx_description
1 polymer ?
#
loop_
_entity_poly.entity_id
_entity_poly.type
_entity_poly.pdbx_seq_one_letter_code
_entity_poly.pdbx_strand_id
1 'polypeptide(L)'
;STKQKAILEINTGFLAAPAARLRGWLAALDNNNAQGEYYLTDVVARAVTEGTSVRGISTDRIEEVMGINDRKQLAVQERCFQQRQADACLQAGVTLLDPARFDLRGQLHAGQDVVIDINAVLEGQVTLGDRVSIGPNVSICNATVGDDVTILANCVIEDAVIGAGSRIGPFARLRPDTSLAAATHIGNFVEIKKSEVGEGSKVNHLSYIGDTTIGRGVNIGAGTITCNYDGANKHRTVIGDNVFIGSDTQLIAPVEVKEGATIGAGSTITTDAPADALTLSRAPQKTRSGWKRPVKQPKG
;
A
#
# COMPACT_ATOMS: atom_id res chain seq x y z
N SER A 1 4.65 -42.82 33.76
CA SER A 1 5.56 -43.97 33.57
C SER A 1 6.48 -43.72 32.38
N THR A 2 7.56 -44.51 32.20
CA THR A 2 8.43 -44.44 31.00
C THR A 2 7.64 -44.62 29.70
N LYS A 3 6.59 -45.46 29.71
CA LYS A 3 5.69 -45.67 28.56
C LYS A 3 4.87 -44.42 28.21
N GLN A 4 4.39 -43.68 29.21
CA GLN A 4 3.64 -42.42 28.97
C GLN A 4 4.53 -41.31 28.39
N LYS A 5 5.79 -41.20 28.85
CA LYS A 5 6.74 -40.20 28.33
C LYS A 5 7.18 -40.45 26.89
N ALA A 6 6.93 -41.64 26.34
CA ALA A 6 7.25 -41.98 24.95
C ALA A 6 6.13 -41.60 23.96
N ILE A 7 4.97 -41.15 24.45
CA ILE A 7 3.87 -40.67 23.60
C ILE A 7 4.23 -39.27 23.10
N LEU A 8 4.40 -39.14 21.79
CA LEU A 8 4.70 -37.87 21.12
C LEU A 8 3.44 -37.19 20.53
N GLU A 9 2.33 -37.92 20.48
CA GLU A 9 1.03 -37.38 20.07
C GLU A 9 0.49 -36.42 21.12
N ILE A 10 0.06 -35.25 20.68
CA ILE A 10 -0.54 -34.22 21.53
C ILE A 10 -1.98 -33.94 21.14
N ASN A 11 -2.79 -33.51 22.10
CA ASN A 11 -4.10 -32.98 21.82
C ASN A 11 -3.98 -31.52 21.36
N THR A 12 -4.51 -31.22 20.17
CA THR A 12 -4.55 -29.86 19.61
C THR A 12 -5.71 -29.03 20.17
N GLY A 13 -6.66 -29.67 20.86
CA GLY A 13 -7.85 -29.04 21.44
C GLY A 13 -9.08 -29.07 20.52
N PHE A 14 -8.91 -29.41 19.24
CA PHE A 14 -10.04 -29.61 18.33
C PHE A 14 -10.68 -30.98 18.55
N LEU A 15 -12.00 -31.00 18.63
CA LEU A 15 -12.79 -32.24 18.61
C LEU A 15 -14.12 -32.00 17.89
N ALA A 16 -14.66 -33.06 17.30
CA ALA A 16 -16.00 -33.08 16.74
C ALA A 16 -16.75 -34.29 17.31
N ALA A 17 -17.97 -34.05 17.82
CA ALA A 17 -18.79 -35.08 18.45
C ALA A 17 -20.29 -34.84 18.18
N PRO A 18 -21.13 -35.89 18.20
CA PRO A 18 -22.58 -35.73 18.15
C PRO A 18 -23.08 -34.85 19.30
N ALA A 19 -23.77 -33.76 18.97
CA ALA A 19 -24.14 -32.73 19.94
C ALA A 19 -24.93 -33.26 21.15
N ALA A 20 -25.83 -34.24 20.94
CA ALA A 20 -26.61 -34.84 22.01
C ALA A 20 -25.74 -35.58 23.04
N ARG A 21 -24.74 -36.35 22.57
CA ARG A 21 -23.81 -37.08 23.45
C ARG A 21 -22.86 -36.13 24.15
N LEU A 22 -22.32 -35.15 23.41
CA LEU A 22 -21.42 -34.15 23.97
C LEU A 22 -22.07 -33.37 25.13
N ARG A 23 -23.35 -33.01 25.03
CA ARG A 23 -24.08 -32.37 26.16
C ARG A 23 -24.09 -33.24 27.41
N GLY A 24 -24.33 -34.54 27.25
CA GLY A 24 -24.30 -35.49 28.37
C GLY A 24 -22.91 -35.57 29.01
N TRP A 25 -21.87 -35.69 28.19
CA TRP A 25 -20.49 -35.75 28.67
C TRP A 25 -20.05 -34.47 29.38
N LEU A 26 -20.42 -33.31 28.85
CA LEU A 26 -20.13 -32.00 29.45
C LEU A 26 -20.84 -31.83 30.81
N ALA A 27 -22.11 -32.23 30.92
CA ALA A 27 -22.87 -32.14 32.16
C ALA A 27 -22.29 -33.02 33.29
N ALA A 28 -21.53 -34.04 32.93
CA ALA A 28 -20.90 -34.95 33.87
C ALA A 28 -19.47 -34.54 34.25
N LEU A 29 -18.89 -33.48 33.67
CA LEU A 29 -17.56 -33.02 34.06
C LEU A 29 -17.54 -32.56 35.52
N ASP A 30 -16.43 -32.85 36.19
CA ASP A 30 -16.11 -32.31 37.51
C ASP A 30 -14.82 -31.50 37.44
N ASN A 31 -14.49 -30.82 38.53
CA ASN A 31 -13.28 -30.01 38.64
C ASN A 31 -12.31 -30.59 39.69
N ASN A 32 -12.36 -31.90 39.92
CA ASN A 32 -11.51 -32.59 40.89
C ASN A 32 -10.12 -32.88 40.30
N ASN A 33 -9.39 -31.80 40.00
CA ASN A 33 -8.01 -31.85 39.56
C ASN A 33 -7.19 -30.76 40.26
N ALA A 34 -5.88 -30.78 40.05
CA ALA A 34 -4.95 -29.89 40.73
C ALA A 34 -5.17 -28.39 40.45
N GLN A 35 -5.87 -28.03 39.36
CA GLN A 35 -6.16 -26.64 38.99
C GLN A 35 -7.59 -26.20 39.37
N GLY A 36 -8.48 -27.14 39.71
CA GLY A 36 -9.88 -26.83 40.04
C GLY A 36 -10.71 -26.41 38.82
N GLU A 37 -10.30 -26.80 37.61
CA GLU A 37 -10.93 -26.42 36.34
C GLU A 37 -11.72 -27.57 35.71
N TYR A 38 -12.68 -27.28 34.83
CA TYR A 38 -13.36 -28.31 34.05
C TYR A 38 -12.59 -28.57 32.76
N TYR A 39 -12.01 -29.76 32.61
CA TYR A 39 -11.23 -30.09 31.42
C TYR A 39 -12.10 -30.69 30.32
N LEU A 40 -12.16 -30.00 29.18
CA LEU A 40 -12.83 -30.52 27.98
C LEU A 40 -12.25 -31.87 27.53
N THR A 41 -10.97 -32.14 27.78
CA THR A 41 -10.32 -33.41 27.45
C THR A 41 -11.00 -34.63 28.06
N ASP A 42 -11.68 -34.47 29.19
CA ASP A 42 -12.27 -35.60 29.93
C ASP A 42 -13.52 -36.15 29.22
N VAL A 43 -14.12 -35.40 28.29
CA VAL A 43 -15.21 -35.92 27.44
C VAL A 43 -14.75 -37.09 26.57
N VAL A 44 -13.45 -37.15 26.23
CA VAL A 44 -12.87 -38.26 25.46
C VAL A 44 -12.87 -39.55 26.28
N ALA A 45 -12.45 -39.47 27.55
CA ALA A 45 -12.49 -40.61 28.46
C ALA A 45 -13.93 -41.10 28.69
N ARG A 46 -14.89 -40.18 28.81
CA ARG A 46 -16.32 -40.51 28.91
C ARG A 46 -16.86 -41.20 27.66
N ALA A 47 -16.54 -40.67 26.48
CA ALA A 47 -16.94 -41.28 25.21
C ALA A 47 -16.45 -42.74 25.10
N VAL A 48 -15.18 -43.00 25.46
CA VAL A 48 -14.62 -44.36 25.48
C VAL A 48 -15.33 -45.25 26.49
N THR A 49 -15.63 -44.74 27.68
CA THR A 49 -16.33 -45.49 28.75
C THR A 49 -17.74 -45.90 28.34
N GLU A 50 -18.44 -45.05 27.57
CA GLU A 50 -19.76 -45.34 27.00
C GLU A 50 -19.71 -46.18 25.71
N GLY A 51 -18.54 -46.68 25.31
CA GLY A 51 -18.37 -47.49 24.11
C GLY A 51 -18.47 -46.70 22.80
N THR A 52 -18.34 -45.37 22.84
CA THR A 52 -18.27 -44.52 21.64
C THR A 52 -16.86 -44.58 21.06
N SER A 53 -16.76 -44.85 19.76
CA SER A 53 -15.47 -44.83 19.05
C SER A 53 -14.89 -43.42 19.01
N VAL A 54 -13.62 -43.30 19.39
CA VAL A 54 -12.83 -42.06 19.28
C VAL A 54 -11.73 -42.28 18.25
N ARG A 55 -11.62 -41.37 17.27
CA ARG A 55 -10.62 -41.41 16.20
C ARG A 55 -9.78 -40.14 16.24
N GLY A 56 -8.46 -40.29 16.38
CA GLY A 56 -7.51 -39.21 16.19
C GLY A 56 -7.35 -38.87 14.70
N ILE A 57 -7.29 -37.58 14.39
CA ILE A 57 -6.94 -37.07 13.07
C ILE A 57 -5.72 -36.17 13.25
N SER A 58 -4.64 -36.47 12.53
CA SER A 58 -3.40 -35.70 12.54
C SER A 58 -3.33 -34.74 11.35
N THR A 59 -2.60 -33.64 11.51
CA THR A 59 -2.17 -32.78 10.40
C THR A 59 -0.69 -32.99 10.14
N ASP A 60 -0.28 -32.89 8.88
CA ASP A 60 1.13 -32.89 8.48
C ASP A 60 1.78 -31.52 8.68
N ARG A 61 0.97 -30.49 9.03
CA ARG A 61 1.38 -29.10 9.16
C ARG A 61 1.15 -28.59 10.56
N ILE A 62 2.21 -28.60 11.36
CA ILE A 62 2.14 -28.21 12.78
C ILE A 62 1.64 -26.77 12.96
N GLU A 63 1.93 -25.89 12.00
CA GLU A 63 1.51 -24.50 12.01
C GLU A 63 -0.01 -24.32 11.98
N GLU A 64 -0.78 -25.30 11.46
CA GLU A 64 -2.25 -25.23 11.41
C GLU A 64 -2.91 -25.42 12.78
N VAL A 65 -2.20 -26.04 13.72
CA VAL A 65 -2.72 -26.44 15.04
C VAL A 65 -1.95 -25.81 16.20
N MET A 66 -0.98 -24.95 15.90
CA MET A 66 -0.16 -24.29 16.90
C MET A 66 -0.92 -23.10 17.53
N GLY A 67 -1.12 -23.16 18.84
CA GLY A 67 -1.68 -22.06 19.61
C GLY A 67 -0.73 -20.86 19.74
N ILE A 68 -1.28 -19.67 19.94
CA ILE A 68 -0.54 -18.42 20.14
C ILE A 68 -0.83 -17.90 21.55
N ASN A 69 0.17 -17.95 22.41
CA ASN A 69 0.12 -17.46 23.78
C ASN A 69 0.98 -16.21 23.99
N ASP A 70 1.93 -15.94 23.09
CA ASP A 70 2.80 -14.77 23.17
C ASP A 70 3.09 -14.15 21.78
N ARG A 71 3.75 -12.99 21.78
CA ARG A 71 4.06 -12.24 20.55
C ARG A 71 5.12 -12.93 19.67
N LYS A 72 5.99 -13.77 20.25
CA LYS A 72 6.99 -14.52 19.49
C LYS A 72 6.30 -15.62 18.69
N GLN A 73 5.37 -16.34 19.30
CA GLN A 73 4.54 -17.34 18.64
C GLN A 73 3.67 -16.70 17.54
N LEU A 74 3.10 -15.51 17.80
CA LEU A 74 2.37 -14.75 16.78
C LEU A 74 3.25 -14.41 15.57
N ALA A 75 4.47 -13.93 15.80
CA ALA A 75 5.38 -13.59 14.71
C ALA A 75 5.79 -14.81 13.87
N VAL A 76 5.95 -15.98 14.49
CA VAL A 76 6.20 -17.24 13.78
C VAL A 76 5.00 -17.60 12.90
N GLN A 77 3.78 -17.53 13.45
CA GLN A 77 2.56 -17.81 12.71
C GLN A 77 2.33 -16.85 11.54
N GLU A 78 2.65 -15.57 11.73
CA GLU A 78 2.60 -14.57 10.67
C GLU A 78 3.56 -14.93 9.51
N ARG A 79 4.79 -15.37 9.79
CA ARG A 79 5.73 -15.80 8.73
C ARG A 79 5.25 -17.06 8.02
N CYS A 80 4.70 -18.04 8.74
CA CYS A 80 4.08 -19.22 8.12
C CYS A 80 2.90 -18.84 7.20
N PHE A 81 2.10 -17.86 7.62
CA PHE A 81 0.99 -17.35 6.81
C PHE A 81 1.48 -16.62 5.56
N GLN A 82 2.45 -15.70 5.69
CA GLN A 82 2.99 -14.98 4.53
C GLN A 82 3.68 -15.90 3.53
N GLN A 83 4.41 -16.93 4.01
CA GLN A 83 5.01 -17.92 3.11
C GLN A 83 3.95 -18.64 2.28
N ARG A 84 2.83 -19.06 2.88
CA ARG A 84 1.70 -19.67 2.14
C ARG A 84 1.13 -18.73 1.08
N GLN A 85 0.95 -17.46 1.42
CA GLN A 85 0.43 -16.45 0.49
C GLN A 85 1.40 -16.24 -0.68
N ALA A 86 2.70 -16.16 -0.40
CA ALA A 86 3.73 -16.03 -1.42
C ALA A 86 3.76 -17.26 -2.35
N ASP A 87 3.70 -18.48 -1.79
CA ASP A 87 3.64 -19.72 -2.57
C ASP A 87 2.40 -19.77 -3.47
N ALA A 88 1.24 -19.31 -2.97
CA ALA A 88 0.01 -19.22 -3.77
C ALA A 88 0.15 -18.21 -4.92
N CYS A 89 0.82 -17.08 -4.70
CA CYS A 89 1.11 -16.09 -5.75
C CYS A 89 2.03 -16.68 -6.84
N LEU A 90 3.10 -17.38 -6.43
CA LEU A 90 4.01 -18.06 -7.36
C LEU A 90 3.27 -19.12 -8.20
N GLN A 91 2.39 -19.92 -7.58
CA GLN A 91 1.57 -20.92 -8.27
C GLN A 91 0.58 -20.28 -9.26
N ALA A 92 0.10 -19.07 -8.95
CA ALA A 92 -0.76 -18.30 -9.84
C ALA A 92 0.00 -17.60 -10.99
N GLY A 93 1.34 -17.70 -11.04
CA GLY A 93 2.17 -17.16 -12.12
C GLY A 93 2.80 -15.79 -11.82
N VAL A 94 2.65 -15.25 -10.60
CA VAL A 94 3.35 -14.03 -10.19
C VAL A 94 4.82 -14.35 -9.92
N THR A 95 5.74 -13.53 -10.44
CA THR A 95 7.17 -13.64 -10.11
C THR A 95 7.47 -12.81 -8.86
N LEU A 96 7.76 -13.47 -7.75
CA LEU A 96 8.30 -12.83 -6.55
C LEU A 96 9.83 -13.03 -6.54
N LEU A 97 10.60 -11.94 -6.56
CA LEU A 97 12.07 -12.03 -6.58
C LEU A 97 12.65 -12.57 -5.26
N ASP A 98 11.95 -12.38 -4.14
CA ASP A 98 12.24 -13.04 -2.87
C ASP A 98 10.94 -13.29 -2.09
N PRO A 99 10.38 -14.51 -2.12
CA PRO A 99 9.14 -14.84 -1.41
C PRO A 99 9.20 -14.61 0.11
N ALA A 100 10.38 -14.66 0.73
CA ALA A 100 10.53 -14.44 2.17
C ALA A 100 10.47 -12.95 2.55
N ARG A 101 10.56 -12.05 1.55
CA ARG A 101 10.50 -10.59 1.70
C ARG A 101 9.31 -10.01 0.93
N PHE A 102 8.18 -10.71 0.97
CA PHE A 102 6.91 -10.26 0.43
C PHE A 102 5.83 -10.42 1.50
N ASP A 103 5.00 -9.39 1.66
CA ASP A 103 3.93 -9.39 2.64
C ASP A 103 2.59 -9.04 1.95
N LEU A 104 1.62 -9.95 2.01
CA LEU A 104 0.25 -9.77 1.56
C LEU A 104 -0.71 -9.76 2.75
N ARG A 105 -1.36 -8.63 2.96
CA ARG A 105 -2.32 -8.37 4.06
C ARG A 105 -3.69 -8.01 3.49
N GLY A 106 -4.27 -8.95 2.75
CA GLY A 106 -5.52 -8.75 2.05
C GLY A 106 -5.65 -9.69 0.87
N GLN A 107 -6.13 -9.18 -0.26
CA GLN A 107 -6.33 -9.92 -1.50
C GLN A 107 -5.55 -9.28 -2.64
N LEU A 108 -4.92 -10.14 -3.43
CA LEU A 108 -4.18 -9.77 -4.64
C LEU A 108 -4.83 -10.46 -5.83
N HIS A 109 -5.26 -9.66 -6.81
CA HIS A 109 -5.57 -10.12 -8.15
C HIS A 109 -4.44 -9.67 -9.06
N ALA A 110 -3.77 -10.60 -9.74
CA ALA A 110 -2.66 -10.30 -10.63
C ALA A 110 -2.92 -10.89 -12.02
N GLY A 111 -2.60 -10.11 -13.06
CA GLY A 111 -2.55 -10.56 -14.44
C GLY A 111 -1.32 -11.44 -14.73
N GLN A 112 -1.02 -11.61 -16.01
CA GLN A 112 0.12 -12.42 -16.47
C GLN A 112 1.43 -11.65 -16.35
N ASP A 113 2.54 -12.37 -16.17
CA ASP A 113 3.91 -11.83 -16.18
C ASP A 113 4.15 -10.66 -15.18
N VAL A 114 3.44 -10.65 -14.05
CA VAL A 114 3.67 -9.67 -12.97
C VAL A 114 4.98 -10.01 -12.25
N VAL A 115 5.82 -8.99 -12.02
CA VAL A 115 7.08 -9.12 -11.28
C VAL A 115 7.08 -8.19 -10.08
N ILE A 116 7.35 -8.74 -8.89
CA ILE A 116 7.41 -8.01 -7.62
C ILE A 116 8.78 -8.24 -6.97
N ASP A 117 9.50 -7.14 -6.76
CA ASP A 117 10.79 -7.11 -6.08
C ASP A 117 10.63 -7.16 -4.55
N ILE A 118 11.76 -7.13 -3.86
CA ILE A 118 11.91 -7.36 -2.42
C ILE A 118 11.18 -6.31 -1.57
N ASN A 119 10.79 -6.71 -0.37
CA ASN A 119 10.19 -5.88 0.68
C ASN A 119 8.89 -5.18 0.25
N ALA A 120 8.17 -5.71 -0.73
CA ALA A 120 6.86 -5.19 -1.12
C ALA A 120 5.80 -5.58 -0.09
N VAL A 121 4.95 -4.62 0.28
CA VAL A 121 3.83 -4.82 1.21
C VAL A 121 2.53 -4.43 0.51
N LEU A 122 1.64 -5.40 0.30
CA LEU A 122 0.35 -5.21 -0.35
C LEU A 122 -0.77 -5.38 0.68
N GLU A 123 -1.61 -4.37 0.85
CA GLU A 123 -2.66 -4.32 1.87
C GLU A 123 -4.04 -4.10 1.24
N GLY A 124 -5.08 -4.66 1.87
CA GLY A 124 -6.45 -4.48 1.41
C GLY A 124 -6.73 -5.17 0.08
N GLN A 125 -7.32 -4.44 -0.89
CA GLN A 125 -7.68 -4.97 -2.21
C GLN A 125 -6.74 -4.43 -3.29
N VAL A 126 -5.81 -5.24 -3.76
CA VAL A 126 -4.85 -4.84 -4.81
C VAL A 126 -5.14 -5.61 -6.10
N THR A 127 -5.26 -4.87 -7.21
CA THR A 127 -5.38 -5.43 -8.56
C THR A 127 -4.21 -4.96 -9.40
N LEU A 128 -3.47 -5.90 -9.98
CA LEU A 128 -2.37 -5.67 -10.91
C LEU A 128 -2.75 -6.25 -12.27
N GLY A 129 -2.67 -5.46 -13.33
CA GLY A 129 -2.84 -5.90 -14.71
C GLY A 129 -1.70 -6.78 -15.20
N ASP A 130 -1.65 -6.99 -16.50
CA ASP A 130 -0.59 -7.80 -17.11
C ASP A 130 0.74 -7.03 -17.15
N ARG A 131 1.86 -7.74 -17.01
CA ARG A 131 3.23 -7.23 -17.17
C ARG A 131 3.55 -6.05 -16.25
N VAL A 132 2.88 -5.96 -15.11
CA VAL A 132 3.18 -4.97 -14.07
C VAL A 132 4.51 -5.30 -13.40
N SER A 133 5.36 -4.29 -13.26
CA SER A 133 6.64 -4.39 -12.56
C SER A 133 6.64 -3.53 -11.30
N ILE A 134 6.85 -4.16 -10.14
CA ILE A 134 6.94 -3.50 -8.83
C ILE A 134 8.38 -3.59 -8.34
N GLY A 135 9.03 -2.45 -8.17
CA GLY A 135 10.36 -2.31 -7.59
C GLY A 135 10.39 -2.48 -6.06
N PRO A 136 11.58 -2.40 -5.45
CA PRO A 136 11.76 -2.79 -4.06
C PRO A 136 11.20 -1.77 -3.08
N ASN A 137 10.79 -2.25 -1.90
CA ASN A 137 10.24 -1.44 -0.81
C ASN A 137 9.00 -0.62 -1.20
N VAL A 138 8.16 -1.15 -2.09
CA VAL A 138 6.90 -0.51 -2.48
C VAL A 138 5.78 -0.95 -1.53
N SER A 139 4.95 0.00 -1.10
CA SER A 139 3.74 -0.27 -0.33
C SER A 139 2.52 0.15 -1.13
N ILE A 140 1.54 -0.76 -1.27
CA ILE A 140 0.31 -0.54 -2.00
C ILE A 140 -0.88 -0.94 -1.12
N CYS A 141 -1.83 -0.04 -0.93
CA CYS A 141 -3.07 -0.31 -0.23
C CYS A 141 -4.27 0.07 -1.11
N ASN A 142 -5.21 -0.84 -1.31
CA ASN A 142 -6.47 -0.59 -2.03
C ASN A 142 -6.29 0.09 -3.41
N ALA A 143 -5.46 -0.47 -4.29
CA ALA A 143 -5.15 0.15 -5.57
C ALA A 143 -5.43 -0.75 -6.76
N THR A 144 -5.76 -0.12 -7.89
CA THR A 144 -5.86 -0.78 -9.21
C THR A 144 -4.75 -0.27 -10.11
N VAL A 145 -3.95 -1.18 -10.63
CA VAL A 145 -2.80 -0.90 -11.49
C VAL A 145 -3.04 -1.57 -12.83
N GLY A 146 -3.11 -0.78 -13.91
CA GLY A 146 -3.32 -1.29 -15.26
C GLY A 146 -2.09 -1.98 -15.84
N ASP A 147 -2.25 -2.51 -17.05
CA ASP A 147 -1.22 -3.27 -17.75
C ASP A 147 0.05 -2.45 -18.00
N ASP A 148 1.20 -3.12 -18.07
CA ASP A 148 2.49 -2.54 -18.47
C ASP A 148 2.96 -1.37 -17.57
N VAL A 149 2.40 -1.25 -16.36
CA VAL A 149 2.81 -0.23 -15.38
C VAL A 149 4.11 -0.63 -14.70
N THR A 150 5.01 0.35 -14.58
CA THR A 150 6.24 0.21 -13.78
C THR A 150 6.18 1.11 -12.54
N ILE A 151 6.19 0.50 -11.36
CA ILE A 151 6.30 1.18 -10.07
C ILE A 151 7.73 1.01 -9.56
N LEU A 152 8.45 2.10 -9.35
CA LEU A 152 9.84 2.08 -8.92
C LEU A 152 9.97 2.08 -7.40
N ALA A 153 11.21 1.91 -6.95
CA ALA A 153 11.52 1.72 -5.54
C ALA A 153 10.93 2.79 -4.61
N ASN A 154 10.57 2.37 -3.40
CA ASN A 154 10.16 3.25 -2.30
C ASN A 154 8.92 4.12 -2.61
N CYS A 155 8.00 3.62 -3.43
CA CYS A 155 6.70 4.27 -3.62
C CYS A 155 5.70 3.83 -2.56
N VAL A 156 4.79 4.74 -2.19
CA VAL A 156 3.66 4.46 -1.30
C VAL A 156 2.38 4.87 -2.00
N ILE A 157 1.48 3.92 -2.19
CA ILE A 157 0.27 4.07 -3.00
C ILE A 157 -0.93 3.63 -2.15
N GLU A 158 -1.96 4.48 -2.08
CA GLU A 158 -3.15 4.24 -1.26
C GLU A 158 -4.39 4.76 -1.97
N ASP A 159 -5.41 3.92 -2.10
CA ASP A 159 -6.73 4.25 -2.69
C ASP A 159 -6.59 4.99 -4.04
N ALA A 160 -5.86 4.37 -4.98
CA ALA A 160 -5.48 4.98 -6.26
C ALA A 160 -5.74 4.06 -7.47
N VAL A 161 -6.00 4.67 -8.61
CA VAL A 161 -6.13 3.99 -9.92
C VAL A 161 -5.01 4.48 -10.84
N ILE A 162 -4.24 3.54 -11.38
CA ILE A 162 -3.08 3.83 -12.24
C ILE A 162 -3.33 3.22 -13.62
N GLY A 163 -3.45 4.06 -14.64
CA GLY A 163 -3.70 3.65 -16.02
C GLY A 163 -2.50 2.94 -16.65
N ALA A 164 -2.78 2.16 -17.69
CA ALA A 164 -1.80 1.30 -18.36
C ALA A 164 -0.57 2.06 -18.88
N GLY A 165 0.58 1.41 -18.90
CA GLY A 165 1.85 1.95 -19.39
C GLY A 165 2.42 3.12 -18.57
N SER A 166 1.86 3.40 -17.39
CA SER A 166 2.33 4.49 -16.53
C SER A 166 3.63 4.13 -15.81
N ARG A 167 4.41 5.15 -15.46
CA ARG A 167 5.67 5.01 -14.72
C ARG A 167 5.64 5.83 -13.45
N ILE A 168 5.77 5.17 -12.29
CA ILE A 168 5.62 5.78 -10.96
C ILE A 168 6.94 5.72 -10.18
N GLY A 169 7.36 6.87 -9.64
CA GLY A 169 8.52 7.00 -8.76
C GLY A 169 9.90 7.05 -9.42
N PRO A 170 10.97 6.71 -8.66
CA PRO A 170 10.95 6.21 -7.27
C PRO A 170 10.52 7.29 -6.27
N PHE A 171 10.19 6.95 -5.02
CA PHE A 171 9.82 7.92 -3.97
C PHE A 171 8.57 8.76 -4.27
N ALA A 172 7.62 8.22 -5.03
CA ALA A 172 6.31 8.86 -5.23
C ALA A 172 5.35 8.48 -4.09
N ARG A 173 4.47 9.43 -3.72
CA ARG A 173 3.37 9.20 -2.77
C ARG A 173 2.04 9.48 -3.46
N LEU A 174 1.30 8.43 -3.79
CA LEU A 174 -0.07 8.55 -4.31
C LEU A 174 -1.05 8.32 -3.17
N ARG A 175 -1.84 9.34 -2.84
CA ARG A 175 -2.81 9.33 -1.73
C ARG A 175 -4.22 9.06 -2.26
N PRO A 176 -5.19 8.87 -1.35
CA PRO A 176 -6.55 8.57 -1.76
C PRO A 176 -7.14 9.51 -2.79
N ASP A 177 -8.02 8.93 -3.61
CA ASP A 177 -8.71 9.57 -4.72
C ASP A 177 -7.76 10.05 -5.84
N THR A 178 -6.59 9.41 -5.99
CA THR A 178 -5.69 9.67 -7.12
C THR A 178 -6.10 8.80 -8.31
N SER A 179 -6.33 9.42 -9.46
CA SER A 179 -6.59 8.74 -10.73
C SER A 179 -5.57 9.18 -11.78
N LEU A 180 -4.80 8.24 -12.29
CA LEU A 180 -3.84 8.47 -13.37
C LEU A 180 -4.35 7.77 -14.62
N ALA A 181 -4.44 8.51 -15.73
CA ALA A 181 -4.74 7.93 -17.04
C ALA A 181 -3.55 7.12 -17.58
N ALA A 182 -3.69 6.58 -18.79
CA ALA A 182 -2.64 5.82 -19.44
C ALA A 182 -1.38 6.66 -19.72
N ALA A 183 -0.23 6.00 -19.77
CA ALA A 183 1.07 6.58 -20.12
C ALA A 183 1.48 7.80 -19.28
N THR A 184 0.97 7.92 -18.04
CA THR A 184 1.39 9.01 -17.15
C THR A 184 2.76 8.75 -16.55
N HIS A 185 3.49 9.82 -16.22
CA HIS A 185 4.78 9.71 -15.56
C HIS A 185 4.79 10.53 -14.28
N ILE A 186 4.79 9.84 -13.14
CA ILE A 186 4.98 10.43 -11.82
C ILE A 186 6.40 10.09 -11.38
N GLY A 187 7.24 11.10 -11.13
CA GLY A 187 8.63 10.87 -10.74
C GLY A 187 8.85 11.02 -9.24
N ASN A 188 10.06 11.44 -8.86
CA ASN A 188 10.52 11.37 -7.49
C ASN A 188 10.11 12.56 -6.62
N PHE A 189 9.79 12.25 -5.36
CA PHE A 189 9.35 13.23 -4.36
C PHE A 189 8.11 14.01 -4.83
N VAL A 190 7.20 13.30 -5.48
CA VAL A 190 5.91 13.83 -5.91
C VAL A 190 4.82 13.25 -5.02
N GLU A 191 3.98 14.13 -4.48
CA GLU A 191 2.77 13.75 -3.74
C GLU A 191 1.54 14.15 -4.55
N ILE A 192 0.63 13.19 -4.76
CA ILE A 192 -0.65 13.43 -5.44
C ILE A 192 -1.79 12.99 -4.52
N LYS A 193 -2.85 13.79 -4.42
CA LYS A 193 -4.04 13.51 -3.62
C LYS A 193 -5.29 14.03 -4.30
N LYS A 194 -6.36 13.23 -4.34
CA LYS A 194 -7.68 13.67 -4.82
C LYS A 194 -7.60 14.42 -6.15
N SER A 195 -6.88 13.83 -7.09
CA SER A 195 -6.50 14.49 -8.34
C SER A 195 -6.51 13.51 -9.50
N GLU A 196 -6.83 14.05 -10.67
CA GLU A 196 -6.89 13.34 -11.94
C GLU A 196 -5.72 13.81 -12.83
N VAL A 197 -4.95 12.88 -13.39
CA VAL A 197 -3.85 13.19 -14.30
C VAL A 197 -4.12 12.56 -15.66
N GLY A 198 -4.34 13.40 -16.66
CA GLY A 198 -4.67 12.99 -18.02
C GLY A 198 -3.55 12.26 -18.74
N GLU A 199 -3.92 11.64 -19.85
CA GLU A 199 -3.06 10.72 -20.61
C GLU A 199 -1.74 11.38 -21.05
N GLY A 200 -0.63 10.67 -20.86
CA GLY A 200 0.69 11.14 -21.28
C GLY A 200 1.28 12.29 -20.45
N SER A 201 0.54 12.79 -19.45
CA SER A 201 0.96 13.91 -18.62
C SER A 201 2.03 13.50 -17.60
N LYS A 202 2.88 14.47 -17.23
CA LYS A 202 4.08 14.23 -16.44
C LYS A 202 4.16 15.15 -15.24
N VAL A 203 4.43 14.58 -14.07
CA VAL A 203 4.75 15.27 -12.82
C VAL A 203 6.03 14.64 -12.27
N ASN A 204 7.18 15.16 -12.67
CA ASN A 204 8.42 14.39 -12.54
C ASN A 204 9.14 14.59 -11.20
N HIS A 205 9.10 15.77 -10.59
CA HIS A 205 10.00 16.04 -9.46
C HIS A 205 9.42 17.02 -8.45
N LEU A 206 9.55 16.71 -7.15
CA LEU A 206 9.43 17.68 -6.05
C LEU A 206 8.12 18.48 -6.05
N SER A 207 7.00 17.86 -6.40
CA SER A 207 5.72 18.57 -6.60
C SER A 207 4.63 18.04 -5.66
N TYR A 208 3.73 18.92 -5.24
CA TYR A 208 2.49 18.56 -4.55
C TYR A 208 1.29 18.93 -5.42
N ILE A 209 0.46 17.93 -5.72
CA ILE A 209 -0.76 18.05 -6.54
C ILE A 209 -1.95 17.56 -5.72
N GLY A 210 -2.79 18.49 -5.28
CA GLY A 210 -3.95 18.23 -4.42
C GLY A 210 -5.21 18.86 -4.98
N ASP A 211 -6.33 18.12 -4.97
CA ASP A 211 -7.64 18.61 -5.42
C ASP A 211 -7.58 19.20 -6.86
N THR A 212 -6.92 18.51 -7.79
CA THR A 212 -6.58 19.04 -9.13
C THR A 212 -7.04 18.13 -10.27
N THR A 213 -7.53 18.72 -11.36
CA THR A 213 -7.69 18.01 -12.65
C THR A 213 -6.64 18.50 -13.63
N ILE A 214 -5.82 17.58 -14.13
CA ILE A 214 -4.79 17.83 -15.14
C ILE A 214 -5.19 17.14 -16.44
N GLY A 215 -5.18 17.89 -17.54
CA GLY A 215 -5.45 17.41 -18.88
C GLY A 215 -4.39 16.47 -19.44
N ARG A 216 -4.50 16.18 -20.73
CA ARG A 216 -3.61 15.30 -21.50
C ARG A 216 -2.35 16.04 -21.97
N GLY A 217 -1.23 15.33 -22.07
CA GLY A 217 0.02 15.89 -22.59
C GLY A 217 0.59 17.07 -21.79
N VAL A 218 0.20 17.23 -20.53
CA VAL A 218 0.66 18.31 -19.64
C VAL A 218 2.03 17.99 -19.08
N ASN A 219 2.89 19.01 -18.98
CA ASN A 219 4.15 18.91 -18.28
C ASN A 219 4.18 19.81 -17.04
N ILE A 220 4.24 19.19 -15.87
CA ILE A 220 4.39 19.88 -14.58
C ILE A 220 5.88 19.98 -14.22
N GLY A 221 6.39 21.20 -14.28
CA GLY A 221 7.76 21.53 -13.88
C GLY A 221 8.05 21.19 -12.42
N ALA A 222 9.32 20.94 -12.14
CA ALA A 222 9.78 20.55 -10.81
C ALA A 222 9.47 21.62 -9.76
N GLY A 223 9.06 21.24 -8.54
CA GLY A 223 8.77 22.21 -7.49
C GLY A 223 7.39 22.86 -7.59
N THR A 224 6.52 22.38 -8.49
CA THR A 224 5.17 22.94 -8.63
C THR A 224 4.29 22.54 -7.45
N ILE A 225 3.53 23.50 -6.92
CA ILE A 225 2.62 23.28 -5.79
C ILE A 225 1.23 23.83 -6.15
N THR A 226 0.21 22.99 -5.99
CA THR A 226 -1.18 23.42 -6.00
C THR A 226 -1.59 23.86 -4.59
N CYS A 227 -1.75 25.17 -4.38
CA CYS A 227 -2.17 25.73 -3.09
C CYS A 227 -3.68 25.57 -2.95
N ASN A 228 -4.12 24.38 -2.53
CA ASN A 228 -5.52 23.98 -2.48
C ASN A 228 -6.24 24.28 -1.17
N TYR A 229 -5.60 24.90 -0.17
CA TYR A 229 -6.15 25.13 1.17
C TYR A 229 -5.92 26.58 1.63
N ASP A 230 -6.98 27.25 2.09
CA ASP A 230 -6.95 28.66 2.50
C ASP A 230 -6.84 28.88 4.02
N GLY A 231 -6.79 27.80 4.80
CA GLY A 231 -6.87 27.83 6.27
C GLY A 231 -8.19 27.29 6.84
N ALA A 232 -9.22 27.13 6.01
CA ALA A 232 -10.52 26.55 6.39
C ALA A 232 -11.13 25.64 5.31
N ASN A 233 -11.04 26.02 4.03
CA ASN A 233 -11.69 25.34 2.91
C ASN A 233 -10.67 24.85 1.90
N LYS A 234 -11.11 23.89 1.07
CA LYS A 234 -10.35 23.39 -0.06
C LYS A 234 -10.93 23.82 -1.39
N HIS A 235 -10.06 24.12 -2.33
CA HIS A 235 -10.40 24.64 -3.66
C HIS A 235 -9.73 23.82 -4.76
N ARG A 236 -10.37 23.79 -5.94
CA ARG A 236 -9.85 23.01 -7.08
C ARG A 236 -8.93 23.81 -7.97
N THR A 237 -7.87 23.15 -8.47
CA THR A 237 -7.08 23.64 -9.60
C THR A 237 -7.48 22.86 -10.86
N VAL A 238 -7.61 23.55 -12.00
CA VAL A 238 -7.88 22.93 -13.30
C VAL A 238 -6.76 23.30 -14.27
N ILE A 239 -6.19 22.30 -14.93
CA ILE A 239 -5.14 22.47 -15.94
C ILE A 239 -5.60 21.77 -17.20
N GLY A 240 -5.78 22.51 -18.29
CA GLY A 240 -6.21 21.99 -19.59
C GLY A 240 -5.13 21.17 -20.30
N ASP A 241 -5.47 20.68 -21.49
CA ASP A 241 -4.58 19.85 -22.31
C ASP A 241 -3.36 20.65 -22.81
N ASN A 242 -2.26 19.95 -23.07
CA ASN A 242 -1.04 20.50 -23.68
C ASN A 242 -0.43 21.71 -22.95
N VAL A 243 -0.72 21.87 -21.65
CA VAL A 243 -0.18 22.95 -20.83
C VAL A 243 1.27 22.64 -20.42
N PHE A 244 2.09 23.69 -20.40
CA PHE A 244 3.40 23.66 -19.77
C PHE A 244 3.42 24.51 -18.50
N ILE A 245 3.65 23.87 -17.34
CA ILE A 245 3.85 24.58 -16.08
C ILE A 245 5.35 24.68 -15.80
N GLY A 246 5.89 25.89 -15.78
CA GLY A 246 7.29 26.13 -15.43
C GLY A 246 7.61 25.70 -14.00
N SER A 247 8.87 25.34 -13.75
CA SER A 247 9.34 24.92 -12.43
C SER A 247 9.06 25.97 -11.35
N ASP A 248 8.90 25.50 -10.11
CA ASP A 248 8.66 26.32 -8.92
C ASP A 248 7.45 27.25 -9.06
N THR A 249 6.40 26.78 -9.74
CA THR A 249 5.12 27.49 -9.88
C THR A 249 4.21 27.18 -8.69
N GLN A 250 3.53 28.21 -8.18
CA GLN A 250 2.43 28.05 -7.22
C GLN A 250 1.11 28.36 -7.92
N LEU A 251 0.17 27.41 -7.91
CA LEU A 251 -1.18 27.57 -8.44
C LEU A 251 -2.13 27.79 -7.26
N ILE A 252 -2.61 29.02 -7.07
CA ILE A 252 -3.48 29.37 -5.94
C ILE A 252 -4.92 29.09 -6.31
N ALA A 253 -5.46 27.98 -5.80
CA ALA A 253 -6.82 27.55 -6.09
C ALA A 253 -7.86 28.46 -5.39
N PRO A 254 -9.06 28.67 -5.99
CA PRO A 254 -9.48 28.12 -7.28
C PRO A 254 -8.86 28.86 -8.47
N VAL A 255 -8.32 28.11 -9.44
CA VAL A 255 -7.70 28.68 -10.64
C VAL A 255 -7.73 27.69 -11.81
N GLU A 256 -7.92 28.22 -13.01
CA GLU A 256 -7.87 27.48 -14.28
C GLU A 256 -6.68 27.91 -15.15
N VAL A 257 -5.88 26.95 -15.60
CA VAL A 257 -4.88 27.14 -16.66
C VAL A 257 -5.41 26.50 -17.93
N LYS A 258 -5.82 27.31 -18.90
CA LYS A 258 -6.49 26.83 -20.11
C LYS A 258 -5.54 26.09 -21.05
N GLU A 259 -6.13 25.32 -21.96
CA GLU A 259 -5.41 24.51 -22.95
C GLU A 259 -4.31 25.29 -23.69
N GLY A 260 -3.18 24.63 -23.93
CA GLY A 260 -2.04 25.19 -24.68
C GLY A 260 -1.27 26.30 -23.95
N ALA A 261 -1.72 26.71 -22.76
CA ALA A 261 -1.06 27.77 -22.00
C ALA A 261 0.35 27.36 -21.54
N THR A 262 1.19 28.38 -21.36
CA THR A 262 2.52 28.25 -20.76
C THR A 262 2.60 29.11 -19.52
N ILE A 263 2.97 28.52 -18.38
CA ILE A 263 3.28 29.27 -17.16
C ILE A 263 4.79 29.42 -17.04
N GLY A 264 5.26 30.67 -16.90
CA GLY A 264 6.67 30.95 -16.66
C GLY A 264 7.14 30.41 -15.32
N ALA A 265 8.37 29.91 -15.25
CA ALA A 265 8.95 29.39 -14.00
C ALA A 265 8.98 30.45 -12.87
N GLY A 266 8.79 30.00 -11.63
CA GLY A 266 8.74 30.85 -10.44
C GLY A 266 7.49 31.72 -10.35
N SER A 267 6.43 31.41 -11.09
CA SER A 267 5.19 32.19 -11.08
C SER A 267 4.24 31.74 -9.97
N THR A 268 3.60 32.71 -9.34
CA THR A 268 2.44 32.56 -8.47
C THR A 268 1.19 32.96 -9.26
N ILE A 269 0.37 31.98 -9.63
CA ILE A 269 -0.83 32.19 -10.44
C ILE A 269 -2.05 32.30 -9.52
N THR A 270 -2.69 33.46 -9.52
CA THR A 270 -3.87 33.79 -8.69
C THR A 270 -5.16 34.02 -9.49
N THR A 271 -5.06 34.06 -10.81
CA THR A 271 -6.18 34.27 -11.74
C THR A 271 -5.99 33.36 -12.94
N ASP A 272 -7.09 33.02 -13.62
CA ASP A 272 -7.04 32.10 -14.75
C ASP A 272 -6.02 32.51 -15.82
N ALA A 273 -5.25 31.54 -16.29
CA ALA A 273 -4.31 31.72 -17.37
C ALA A 273 -5.02 31.46 -18.72
N PRO A 274 -5.01 32.41 -19.67
CA PRO A 274 -5.67 32.24 -20.97
C PRO A 274 -5.07 31.10 -21.81
N ALA A 275 -5.87 30.57 -22.74
CA ALA A 275 -5.43 29.54 -23.68
C ALA A 275 -4.32 30.08 -24.59
N ASP A 276 -3.42 29.19 -25.00
CA ASP A 276 -2.31 29.48 -25.93
C ASP A 276 -1.44 30.69 -25.56
N ALA A 277 -1.45 31.08 -24.28
CA ALA A 277 -0.80 32.28 -23.79
C ALA A 277 0.29 31.97 -22.77
N LEU A 278 1.35 32.79 -22.78
CA LEU A 278 2.33 32.83 -21.71
C LEU A 278 1.81 33.69 -20.55
N THR A 279 1.67 33.09 -19.37
CA THR A 279 1.37 33.79 -18.12
C THR A 279 2.60 33.75 -17.20
N LEU A 280 2.98 34.90 -16.66
CA LEU A 280 4.10 35.02 -15.73
C LEU A 280 3.83 36.04 -14.63
N SER A 281 4.29 35.74 -13.42
CA SER A 281 4.34 36.70 -12.32
C SER A 281 5.79 36.79 -11.83
N ARG A 282 6.55 37.74 -12.37
CA ARG A 282 8.00 37.83 -12.15
C ARG A 282 8.45 39.26 -11.88
N ALA A 283 9.31 39.43 -10.89
CA ALA A 283 10.06 40.68 -10.72
C ALA A 283 11.24 40.74 -11.70
N PRO A 284 11.53 41.91 -12.32
CA PRO A 284 12.76 42.09 -13.10
C PRO A 284 14.00 41.77 -12.28
N GLN A 285 14.95 41.07 -12.89
CA GLN A 285 16.21 40.72 -12.23
C GLN A 285 17.02 41.98 -11.90
N LYS A 286 17.52 42.07 -10.66
CA LYS A 286 18.40 43.16 -10.21
C LYS A 286 19.71 42.59 -9.67
N THR A 287 20.83 43.21 -10.04
CA THR A 287 22.16 42.84 -9.56
C THR A 287 22.71 43.95 -8.66
N ARG A 288 23.17 43.62 -7.45
CA ARG A 288 23.85 44.55 -6.53
C ARG A 288 25.34 44.22 -6.46
N SER A 289 26.16 45.03 -7.12
CA SER A 289 27.63 44.92 -7.03
C SER A 289 28.13 45.20 -5.61
N GLY A 290 29.14 44.48 -5.16
CA GLY A 290 29.78 44.71 -3.85
C GLY A 290 29.04 44.09 -2.65
N TRP A 291 28.08 43.20 -2.87
CA TRP A 291 27.42 42.46 -1.79
C TRP A 291 28.42 41.59 -1.00
N LYS A 292 28.64 41.91 0.28
CA LYS A 292 29.49 41.13 1.18
C LYS A 292 28.62 40.11 1.93
N ARG A 293 28.90 38.82 1.76
CA ARG A 293 28.25 37.76 2.55
C ARG A 293 28.56 37.97 4.05
N PRO A 294 27.59 37.80 4.96
CA PRO A 294 27.85 37.88 6.40
C PRO A 294 28.99 36.95 6.82
N VAL A 295 29.87 37.46 7.67
CA VAL A 295 30.92 36.66 8.32
C VAL A 295 30.47 36.30 9.73
N LYS A 296 30.79 35.08 10.15
CA LYS A 296 30.45 34.58 11.48
C LYS A 296 31.21 35.42 12.52
N GLN A 297 30.48 36.00 13.48
CA GLN A 297 31.13 36.65 14.62
C GLN A 297 31.87 35.58 15.44
N PRO A 298 33.07 35.86 15.96
CA PRO A 298 33.75 34.97 16.89
C PRO A 298 32.81 34.67 18.07
N LYS A 299 32.72 33.40 18.48
CA LYS A 299 32.06 33.07 19.75
C LYS A 299 32.94 33.65 20.86
N GLY A 300 32.41 34.61 21.61
CA GLY A 300 33.01 35.09 22.86
C GLY A 300 32.95 34.04 23.97
#